data_AF-A0A1Y1Z0L3-F1
#
_entry.id   AF-A0A1Y1Z0L3-F1
#
_cell.length_a   1.000
_cell.length_b   1.000
_cell.length_c   1.000
_cell.angle_alpha   90.00
_cell.angle_beta   90.00
_cell.angle_gamma   90.00
#
_symmetry.space_group_name_H-M   'P 1'
#
loop_
_entity.id
_entity.type
_entity.pdbx_description
1 polymer ?
#
loop_
_entity_poly.entity_id
_entity_poly.type
_entity_poly.pdbx_seq_one_letter_code
_entity_poly.pdbx_strand_id
1 'polypeptide(L)'
;MGDARQRMLNTHYFMPPYVRAVELMTNGVTTPEIFEFLGKRLEEVGAKVFVAKKESTGFIHNRVWAAMKRELLMVVAEGVSDPATVDEIFYETVVVPGLRPFRAMDLVGLDTVAMIEENFAKERRLETRNTVDFLKREYIDHGRLGSKSEKGGFFPSDTKQSAVTTPGTPMEPRMLVLDNGLSGQVDTLKTGKVLEYSTSGEYIRTLFQEQYLPDGIAVSRSQGQFFWTCMGQPGAMDGAVWSARFDGSGRKQLIEAGVLNTPKQITLDPRTKKLYVADREGLGIWRCDLDGGNLEQIICTGDKSNNDDQKDAGRWCVGIALSHRLGKIFWTQKGPAKGWQGRIFNAGIDIPQGQSADNRTDIACLLEGLAEPVDLDFYDEGLSLYWTDRGEMPFGNTLNRLLLDDTGSSLGFNNTPLLKYQILGRKFHEAIGLTIDTVNKHVYVADLGGTLYRCNLDGSERTRLCFDESRGFTGIALL
;
A
#
# COMPACT_ATOMS: atom_id res chain seq x y z
N MET A 1 48.68 27.86 14.28
CA MET A 1 47.68 26.97 14.93
C MET A 1 46.22 27.28 14.58
N GLY A 2 45.85 28.48 14.06
CA GLY A 2 44.45 28.80 13.72
C GLY A 2 43.85 27.99 12.56
N ASP A 3 44.65 27.70 11.52
CA ASP A 3 44.21 27.06 10.28
C ASP A 3 43.94 25.53 10.39
N ALA A 4 44.48 24.88 11.43
CA ALA A 4 44.19 23.47 11.68
C ALA A 4 42.77 23.26 12.23
N ARG A 5 42.30 24.16 13.11
CA ARG A 5 40.98 24.05 13.74
C ARG A 5 39.84 24.22 12.75
N GLN A 6 40.02 25.06 11.75
CA GLN A 6 39.06 25.28 10.66
C GLN A 6 38.81 24.02 9.82
N ARG A 7 39.74 23.07 9.84
CA ARG A 7 39.68 21.79 9.10
C ARG A 7 39.25 20.59 9.93
N MET A 8 38.82 20.80 11.17
CA MET A 8 38.40 19.73 12.08
C MET A 8 36.88 19.77 12.30
N LEU A 9 36.25 18.60 12.34
CA LEU A 9 34.86 18.42 12.77
C LEU A 9 34.72 17.10 13.52
N ASN A 10 33.60 16.90 14.21
CA ASN A 10 33.29 15.67 14.93
C ASN A 10 32.35 14.77 14.11
N THR A 11 32.58 13.46 14.15
CA THR A 11 31.72 12.46 13.49
C THR A 11 31.17 11.45 14.50
N HIS A 12 29.92 11.05 14.35
CA HIS A 12 29.30 9.98 15.15
C HIS A 12 28.61 8.96 14.25
N TYR A 13 28.95 7.69 14.44
CA TYR A 13 28.44 6.53 13.70
C TYR A 13 27.54 5.71 14.60
N PHE A 14 26.54 5.07 14.02
CA PHE A 14 25.57 4.28 14.77
C PHE A 14 25.85 2.79 14.64
N MET A 15 25.53 2.07 15.71
CA MET A 15 25.54 0.61 15.73
C MET A 15 24.10 0.10 15.69
N PRO A 16 23.88 -1.10 15.11
CA PRO A 16 24.85 -1.98 14.46
C PRO A 16 25.22 -1.54 13.01
N PRO A 17 26.22 -2.16 12.36
CA PRO A 17 26.82 -1.66 11.10
C PRO A 17 25.89 -1.51 9.90
N TYR A 18 24.69 -2.11 9.93
CA TYR A 18 23.68 -1.90 8.89
C TYR A 18 22.99 -0.52 8.99
N VAL A 19 23.13 0.19 10.11
CA VAL A 19 22.65 1.57 10.27
C VAL A 19 23.62 2.50 9.54
N ARG A 20 23.20 2.98 8.38
CA ARG A 20 24.04 3.81 7.50
C ARG A 20 24.15 5.28 7.93
N ALA A 21 23.54 5.67 9.05
CA ALA A 21 23.54 7.07 9.49
C ALA A 21 24.92 7.50 10.02
N VAL A 22 25.31 8.74 9.73
CA VAL A 22 26.50 9.39 10.29
C VAL A 22 26.18 10.84 10.59
N GLU A 23 26.46 11.27 11.82
CA GLU A 23 26.33 12.68 12.22
C GLU A 23 27.66 13.42 12.08
N LEU A 24 27.64 14.60 11.48
CA LEU A 24 28.74 15.56 11.43
C LEU A 24 28.41 16.76 12.30
N MET A 25 29.38 17.27 13.06
CA MET A 25 29.20 18.42 13.93
C MET A 25 30.41 19.34 13.92
N THR A 26 30.17 20.64 13.82
CA THR A 26 31.20 21.69 13.87
C THR A 26 31.92 21.72 15.22
N ASN A 27 33.14 22.27 15.25
CA ASN A 27 33.86 22.64 16.46
C ASN A 27 33.77 24.16 16.77
N GLY A 28 32.76 24.82 16.18
CA GLY A 28 32.51 26.26 16.29
C GLY A 28 33.25 27.12 15.26
N VAL A 29 34.32 26.61 14.64
CA VAL A 29 35.10 27.34 13.62
C VAL A 29 35.39 26.54 12.34
N THR A 30 34.85 25.31 12.23
CA THR A 30 34.96 24.48 11.03
C THR A 30 34.41 25.22 9.81
N THR A 31 35.15 25.24 8.70
CA THR A 31 34.68 25.89 7.48
C THR A 31 33.68 25.01 6.72
N PRO A 32 32.70 25.62 6.00
CA PRO A 32 31.64 24.87 5.30
C PRO A 32 32.16 23.84 4.30
N GLU A 33 33.28 24.10 3.64
CA GLU A 33 33.86 23.24 2.59
C GLU A 33 34.24 21.87 3.13
N ILE A 34 34.57 21.76 4.42
CA ILE A 34 34.92 20.50 5.07
C ILE A 34 33.69 19.60 5.22
N PHE A 35 32.51 20.17 5.50
CA PHE A 35 31.26 19.42 5.56
C PHE A 35 30.87 18.88 4.19
N GLU A 36 31.00 19.70 3.14
CA GLU A 36 30.72 19.28 1.77
C GLU A 36 31.67 18.16 1.32
N PHE A 37 32.98 18.35 1.55
CA PHE A 37 33.99 17.36 1.19
C PHE A 37 33.76 16.03 1.89
N LEU A 38 33.66 16.04 3.22
CA LEU A 38 33.54 14.80 4.00
C LEU A 38 32.17 14.15 3.78
N GLY A 39 31.11 14.95 3.69
CA GLY A 39 29.76 14.48 3.39
C GLY A 39 29.73 13.66 2.10
N LYS A 40 30.29 14.21 1.02
CA LYS A 40 30.40 13.51 -0.27
C LYS A 40 31.19 12.20 -0.16
N ARG A 41 32.31 12.18 0.56
CA ARG A 41 33.12 10.96 0.75
C ARG A 41 32.38 9.87 1.52
N LEU A 42 31.59 10.25 2.53
CA LEU A 42 30.78 9.32 3.31
C LEU A 42 29.61 8.76 2.49
N GLU A 43 28.98 9.61 1.66
CA GLU A 43 27.90 9.17 0.75
C GLU A 43 28.40 8.19 -0.32
N GLU A 44 29.62 8.38 -0.86
CA GLU A 44 30.25 7.46 -1.82
C GLU A 44 30.40 6.02 -1.27
N VAL A 45 30.56 5.86 0.05
CA VAL A 45 30.64 4.54 0.72
C VAL A 45 29.29 4.08 1.28
N GLY A 46 28.20 4.74 0.88
CA GLY A 46 26.82 4.34 1.19
C GLY A 46 26.26 4.87 2.51
N ALA A 47 26.98 5.73 3.22
CA ALA A 47 26.49 6.37 4.44
C ALA A 47 25.46 7.48 4.14
N LYS A 48 24.65 7.83 5.14
CA LYS A 48 23.67 8.91 5.12
C LYS A 48 24.09 9.97 6.13
N VAL A 49 24.39 11.17 5.63
CA VAL A 49 25.01 12.24 6.40
C VAL A 49 23.96 13.17 7.02
N PHE A 50 24.12 13.46 8.31
CA PHE A 50 23.26 14.38 9.07
C PHE A 50 24.12 15.44 9.77
N VAL A 51 23.79 16.73 9.62
CA VAL A 51 24.67 17.82 10.07
C VAL A 51 24.09 18.59 11.25
N ALA A 52 24.82 18.60 12.36
CA ALA A 52 24.58 19.50 13.48
C ALA A 52 25.23 20.86 13.19
N LYS A 53 24.39 21.86 12.90
CA LYS A 53 24.82 23.22 12.51
C LYS A 53 25.56 24.00 13.61
N LYS A 54 25.48 23.53 14.85
CA LYS A 54 26.16 24.09 16.02
C LYS A 54 26.57 22.95 16.94
N GLU A 55 27.50 23.23 17.84
CA GLU A 55 27.90 22.29 18.87
C GLU A 55 26.68 21.84 19.70
N SER A 56 26.53 20.53 19.86
CA SER A 56 25.46 19.90 20.61
C SER A 56 26.02 18.70 21.38
N THR A 57 25.95 18.76 22.71
CA THR A 57 26.28 17.62 23.56
C THR A 57 25.37 16.44 23.19
N GLY A 58 25.98 15.32 22.79
CA GLY A 58 25.24 14.15 22.30
C GLY A 58 24.73 14.28 20.86
N PHE A 59 25.31 15.16 20.04
CA PHE A 59 24.92 15.37 18.64
C PHE A 59 23.41 15.67 18.52
N ILE A 60 22.73 15.25 17.45
CA ILE A 60 21.29 15.45 17.24
C ILE A 60 20.56 14.26 17.86
N HIS A 61 20.87 13.04 17.41
CA HIS A 61 20.13 11.84 17.77
C HIS A 61 20.28 11.48 19.26
N ASN A 62 21.51 11.38 19.78
CA ASN A 62 21.69 10.92 21.17
C ASN A 62 21.15 11.93 22.19
N ARG A 63 21.15 13.22 21.85
CA ARG A 63 20.51 14.26 22.66
C ARG A 63 19.00 14.03 22.78
N VAL A 64 18.32 13.75 21.67
CA VAL A 64 16.88 13.46 21.67
C VAL A 64 16.61 12.13 22.38
N TRP A 65 17.39 11.10 22.07
CA TRP A 65 17.28 9.78 22.70
C TRP A 65 17.47 9.84 24.22
N ALA A 66 18.38 10.68 24.72
CA ALA A 66 18.55 10.88 26.16
C ALA A 66 17.30 11.48 26.82
N ALA A 67 16.60 12.40 26.16
CA ALA A 67 15.34 12.95 26.66
C ALA A 67 14.23 11.90 26.66
N MET A 68 14.07 11.14 25.56
CA MET A 68 13.09 10.06 25.48
C MET A 68 13.33 9.02 26.58
N LYS A 69 14.57 8.52 26.74
CA LYS A 69 14.91 7.57 27.80
C LYS A 69 14.54 8.08 29.20
N ARG A 70 14.78 9.36 29.48
CA ARG A 70 14.42 9.94 30.78
C ARG A 70 12.91 9.86 31.02
N GLU A 71 12.10 10.19 30.02
CA GLU A 71 10.63 10.10 30.12
C GLU A 71 10.16 8.65 30.28
N LEU A 72 10.71 7.71 29.50
CA LEU A 72 10.39 6.28 29.63
C LEU A 72 10.69 5.77 31.05
N LEU A 73 11.84 6.17 31.61
CA LEU A 73 12.21 5.83 32.98
C LEU A 73 11.27 6.44 34.02
N MET A 74 10.79 7.67 33.80
CA MET A 74 9.84 8.32 34.72
C MET A 74 8.46 7.66 34.70
N VAL A 75 7.94 7.29 33.52
CA VAL A 75 6.66 6.54 33.40
C VAL A 75 6.70 5.27 34.24
N VAL A 76 7.82 4.54 34.20
CA VAL A 76 8.00 3.32 35.00
C VAL A 76 8.21 3.65 36.49
N ALA A 77 9.02 4.66 36.82
CA ALA A 77 9.31 5.03 38.20
C ALA A 77 8.10 5.59 38.96
N GLU A 78 7.19 6.27 38.26
CA GLU A 78 5.93 6.81 38.79
C GLU A 78 4.83 5.73 38.91
N GLY A 79 5.09 4.52 38.40
CA GLY A 79 4.12 3.42 38.39
C GLY A 79 2.97 3.60 37.40
N VAL A 80 3.13 4.49 36.41
CA VAL A 80 2.13 4.71 35.35
C VAL A 80 2.04 3.48 34.44
N SER A 81 3.16 2.80 34.20
CA SER A 81 3.22 1.56 33.42
C SER A 81 4.47 0.73 33.73
N ASP A 82 4.61 -0.45 33.14
CA ASP A 82 5.79 -1.32 33.23
C ASP A 82 6.62 -1.29 31.93
N PRO A 83 7.91 -1.68 31.96
CA PRO A 83 8.76 -1.63 30.77
C PRO A 83 8.24 -2.39 29.55
N ALA A 84 7.56 -3.53 29.72
CA ALA A 84 7.06 -4.31 28.59
C ALA A 84 5.90 -3.61 27.89
N THR A 85 4.95 -3.07 28.67
CA THR A 85 3.83 -2.29 28.13
C THR A 85 4.32 -1.02 27.42
N VAL A 86 5.34 -0.36 27.98
CA VAL A 86 5.97 0.82 27.37
C VAL A 86 6.68 0.46 26.06
N ASP A 87 7.38 -0.67 26.00
CA ASP A 87 8.04 -1.14 24.77
C ASP A 87 7.01 -1.46 23.67
N GLU A 88 5.92 -2.15 24.00
CA GLU A 88 4.86 -2.50 23.04
C GLU A 88 4.20 -1.27 22.43
N ILE A 89 3.81 -0.28 23.24
CA ILE A 89 3.18 0.94 22.70
C ILE A 89 4.15 1.75 21.85
N PHE A 90 5.45 1.80 22.20
CA PHE A 90 6.46 2.43 21.37
C PHE A 90 6.73 1.62 20.10
N TYR A 91 6.63 0.29 20.14
CA TYR A 91 6.74 -0.54 18.96
C TYR A 91 5.63 -0.22 17.94
N GLU A 92 4.38 -0.12 18.42
CA GLU A 92 3.20 0.19 17.60
C GLU A 92 3.16 1.64 17.10
N THR A 93 3.72 2.60 17.84
CA THR A 93 3.54 4.04 17.55
C THR A 93 4.81 4.77 17.07
N VAL A 94 6.01 4.30 17.46
CA VAL A 94 7.28 5.01 17.24
C VAL A 94 8.29 4.20 16.43
N VAL A 95 8.35 2.87 16.61
CA VAL A 95 9.29 1.98 15.89
C VAL A 95 8.79 1.63 14.49
N VAL A 96 7.56 1.98 14.14
CA VAL A 96 7.05 1.91 12.76
C VAL A 96 7.91 2.80 11.84
N PRO A 97 8.47 2.26 10.73
CA PRO A 97 9.26 3.05 9.79
C PRO A 97 8.44 4.17 9.16
N GLY A 98 8.78 5.42 9.47
CA GLY A 98 8.22 6.58 8.76
C GLY A 98 7.82 7.77 9.63
N LEU A 99 7.78 7.63 10.96
CA LEU A 99 7.49 8.76 11.85
C LEU A 99 8.60 9.81 11.75
N ARG A 100 8.24 11.03 11.30
CA ARG A 100 9.14 12.19 11.19
C ARG A 100 8.69 13.25 12.19
N PRO A 101 9.39 13.45 13.33
CA PRO A 101 8.87 14.23 14.46
C PRO A 101 8.37 15.63 14.11
N PHE A 102 9.14 16.40 13.34
CA PHE A 102 8.73 17.75 12.93
C PHE A 102 7.56 17.76 11.94
N ARG A 103 7.41 16.73 11.12
CA ARG A 103 6.27 16.60 10.20
C ARG A 103 5.00 16.22 10.96
N ALA A 104 5.12 15.34 11.96
CA ALA A 104 4.01 15.01 12.85
C ALA A 104 3.52 16.25 13.62
N MET A 105 4.43 17.10 14.11
CA MET A 105 4.06 18.38 14.75
C MET A 105 3.33 19.34 13.80
N ASP A 106 3.79 19.46 12.55
CA ASP A 106 3.10 20.28 11.54
C ASP A 106 1.70 19.73 11.20
N LEU A 107 1.54 18.40 11.16
CA LEU A 107 0.26 17.74 10.91
C LEU A 107 -0.74 18.00 12.04
N VAL A 108 -0.32 17.81 13.29
CA VAL A 108 -1.13 18.09 14.50
C VAL A 108 -1.48 19.57 14.61
N GLY A 109 -0.57 20.44 14.15
CA GLY A 109 -0.67 21.88 14.19
C GLY A 109 0.10 22.49 15.36
N LEU A 110 0.92 23.50 15.06
CA LEU A 110 1.88 24.05 16.02
C LEU A 110 1.22 24.76 17.20
N ASP A 111 0.02 25.31 16.99
CA ASP A 111 -0.84 25.85 18.05
C ASP A 111 -1.23 24.79 19.09
N THR A 112 -1.63 23.61 18.61
CA THR A 112 -2.04 22.48 19.46
C THR A 112 -0.84 21.88 20.18
N VAL A 113 0.30 21.76 19.49
CA VAL A 113 1.56 21.34 20.12
C VAL A 113 1.96 22.31 21.23
N ALA A 114 1.92 23.63 20.97
CA ALA A 114 2.24 24.63 21.97
C ALA A 114 1.33 24.56 23.20
N MET A 115 0.03 24.33 23.00
CA MET A 115 -0.94 24.19 24.09
C MET A 115 -0.64 22.96 24.96
N ILE A 116 -0.36 21.81 24.34
CA ILE A 116 -0.03 20.57 25.05
C ILE A 116 1.27 20.72 25.84
N GLU A 117 2.32 21.23 25.20
CA GLU A 117 3.62 21.48 25.84
C GLU A 117 3.54 22.51 26.97
N GLU A 118 2.68 23.52 26.86
CA GLU A 118 2.47 24.51 27.92
C GLU A 118 1.82 23.88 29.16
N ASN A 119 0.91 22.92 28.98
CA ASN A 119 0.34 22.17 30.09
C ASN A 119 1.40 21.29 30.76
N PHE A 120 2.19 20.53 29.99
CA PHE A 120 3.28 19.73 30.55
C PHE A 120 4.33 20.59 31.26
N ALA A 121 4.68 21.75 30.70
CA ALA A 121 5.63 22.67 31.33
C ALA A 121 5.12 23.22 32.66
N LYS A 122 3.81 23.52 32.78
CA LYS A 122 3.20 23.95 34.04
C LYS A 122 3.20 22.84 35.09
N GLU A 123 2.74 21.66 34.70
CA GLU A 123 2.64 20.51 35.60
C GLU A 123 4.02 20.10 36.14
N ARG A 124 5.03 20.09 35.26
CA ARG A 124 6.41 19.67 35.58
C ARG A 124 7.34 20.81 35.96
N ARG A 125 6.84 22.05 36.02
CA ARG A 125 7.59 23.28 36.34
C ARG A 125 8.84 23.47 35.48
N LEU A 126 8.71 23.25 34.17
CA LEU A 126 9.78 23.36 33.19
C LEU A 126 9.84 24.76 32.57
N GLU A 127 11.03 25.19 32.18
CA GLU A 127 11.21 26.44 31.43
C GLU A 127 10.69 26.32 30.00
N THR A 128 9.93 27.31 29.53
CA THR A 128 9.28 27.34 28.21
C THR A 128 10.09 28.07 27.13
N ARG A 129 11.16 28.78 27.52
CA ARG A 129 11.89 29.73 26.67
C ARG A 129 12.32 29.14 25.32
N ASN A 130 12.79 27.88 25.31
CA ASN A 130 13.33 27.20 24.14
C ASN A 130 12.38 26.14 23.55
N THR A 131 11.15 26.04 24.07
CA THR A 131 10.12 25.11 23.61
C THR A 131 8.90 25.89 23.15
N VAL A 132 7.96 26.18 24.07
CA VAL A 132 6.69 26.87 23.78
C VAL A 132 6.93 28.30 23.33
N ASP A 133 7.79 29.06 24.00
CA ASP A 133 8.03 30.48 23.66
C ASP A 133 8.80 30.62 22.35
N PHE A 134 9.69 29.67 22.05
CA PHE A 134 10.35 29.57 20.75
C PHE A 134 9.32 29.27 19.65
N LEU A 135 8.44 28.30 19.87
CA LEU A 135 7.41 27.92 18.90
C LEU A 135 6.44 29.08 18.62
N LYS A 136 6.03 29.80 19.68
CA LYS A 136 5.17 30.98 19.58
C LYS A 136 5.85 32.08 18.77
N ARG A 137 7.02 32.53 19.23
CA ARG A 137 7.76 33.66 18.65
C ARG A 137 8.17 33.43 17.20
N GLU A 138 8.68 32.25 16.85
CA GLU A 138 9.28 32.02 15.53
C GLU A 138 8.30 31.49 14.48
N TYR A 139 7.13 30.97 14.90
CA TYR A 139 6.16 30.33 14.00
C TYR A 139 4.72 30.81 14.21
N ILE A 140 4.14 30.57 15.38
CA ILE A 140 2.69 30.78 15.61
C ILE A 140 2.31 32.26 15.48
N ASP A 141 3.10 33.17 16.04
CA ASP A 141 2.85 34.62 15.99
C ASP A 141 2.95 35.19 14.56
N HIS A 142 3.63 34.46 13.66
CA HIS A 142 3.71 34.77 12.24
C HIS A 142 2.61 34.08 11.41
N GLY A 143 1.69 33.37 12.07
CA GLY A 143 0.61 32.61 11.46
C GLY A 143 1.06 31.30 10.82
N ARG A 144 2.22 30.75 11.21
CA ARG A 144 2.70 29.44 10.75
C ARG A 144 2.24 28.37 11.72
N LEU A 145 1.18 27.65 11.37
CA LEU A 145 0.49 26.67 12.23
C LEU A 145 0.64 25.22 11.75
N GLY A 146 1.53 24.95 10.80
CA GLY A 146 1.61 23.63 10.17
C GLY A 146 0.56 23.49 9.07
N SER A 147 -0.01 22.29 8.93
CA SER A 147 -1.02 21.96 7.91
C SER A 147 -2.31 22.77 8.04
N LYS A 148 -2.54 23.41 9.20
CA LYS A 148 -3.67 24.31 9.45
C LYS A 148 -3.48 25.72 8.87
N SER A 149 -2.34 26.02 8.27
CA SER A 149 -2.02 27.34 7.73
C SER A 149 -1.45 27.26 6.32
N GLU A 150 -1.93 28.14 5.44
CA GLU A 150 -1.34 28.38 4.11
C GLU A 150 0.08 28.96 4.16
N LYS A 151 0.59 29.32 5.35
CA LYS A 151 1.99 29.72 5.55
C LYS A 151 2.87 28.55 6.04
N GLY A 152 2.28 27.37 6.26
CA GLY A 152 2.94 26.17 6.74
C GLY A 152 3.24 26.18 8.23
N GLY A 153 4.15 25.32 8.67
CA GLY A 153 4.66 25.22 10.04
C GLY A 153 6.19 25.25 10.05
N PHE A 154 6.84 24.25 10.65
CA PHE A 154 8.28 24.04 10.51
C PHE A 154 8.69 23.91 9.04
N PHE A 155 7.83 23.30 8.23
CA PHE A 155 7.97 23.23 6.78
C PHE A 155 7.01 24.21 6.08
N PRO A 156 7.31 24.66 4.86
CA PRO A 156 6.37 25.43 4.05
C PRO A 156 5.04 24.67 3.88
N SER A 157 3.93 25.40 3.72
CA SER A 157 2.63 24.77 3.45
C SER A 157 2.70 24.01 2.13
N ASP A 158 2.15 22.80 2.11
CA ASP A 158 2.03 22.03 0.86
C ASP A 158 0.98 22.63 -0.11
N THR A 159 0.46 23.84 0.14
CA THR A 159 -0.41 24.61 -0.77
C THR A 159 0.28 25.15 -2.04
N LYS A 160 1.46 24.63 -2.39
CA LYS A 160 2.00 24.72 -3.75
C LYS A 160 2.51 23.36 -4.22
N GLN A 161 1.59 22.51 -4.66
CA GLN A 161 1.75 21.79 -5.92
C GLN A 161 0.59 22.15 -6.85
N SER A 162 0.61 23.39 -7.31
CA SER A 162 0.00 23.78 -8.58
C SER A 162 1.11 23.82 -9.62
N ALA A 163 0.96 22.97 -10.63
CA ALA A 163 1.51 23.00 -11.97
C ALA A 163 2.67 23.99 -12.24
N VAL A 164 3.87 23.43 -12.45
CA VAL A 164 4.83 23.98 -13.42
C VAL A 164 5.01 22.94 -14.51
N THR A 165 4.25 23.12 -15.58
CA THR A 165 4.51 22.49 -16.88
C THR A 165 5.82 23.04 -17.45
N THR A 166 6.83 22.19 -17.57
CA THR A 166 7.89 22.37 -18.56
C THR A 166 7.77 21.22 -19.57
N PRO A 167 7.72 21.48 -20.89
CA PRO A 167 7.50 20.42 -21.86
C PRO A 167 8.80 19.63 -22.10
N GLY A 168 8.67 18.31 -22.17
CA GLY A 168 9.64 17.46 -22.88
C GLY A 168 10.61 16.66 -22.03
N THR A 169 10.09 15.75 -21.20
CA THR A 169 10.81 14.52 -20.79
C THR A 169 9.82 13.37 -20.93
N PRO A 170 10.24 12.13 -21.28
CA PRO A 170 9.30 11.03 -21.57
C PRO A 170 8.36 10.83 -20.39
N MET A 171 7.05 10.79 -20.67
CA MET A 171 6.00 10.58 -19.67
C MET A 171 6.36 9.35 -18.83
N GLU A 172 6.57 9.56 -17.53
CA GLU A 172 6.68 8.46 -16.58
C GLU A 172 5.39 7.60 -16.68
N PRO A 173 5.47 6.26 -16.65
CA PRO A 173 4.29 5.42 -16.70
C PRO A 173 3.28 5.79 -15.61
N ARG A 174 2.00 5.61 -15.92
CA ARG A 174 0.89 5.99 -15.04
C ARG A 174 0.19 4.75 -14.53
N MET A 175 -0.45 4.86 -13.38
CA MET A 175 -1.25 3.79 -12.79
C MET A 175 -2.63 4.32 -12.41
N LEU A 176 -3.64 3.48 -12.58
CA LEU A 176 -4.97 3.67 -12.04
C LEU A 176 -5.08 2.93 -10.71
N VAL A 177 -5.67 3.58 -9.72
CA VAL A 177 -5.79 3.07 -8.36
C VAL A 177 -7.20 3.35 -7.86
N LEU A 178 -7.80 2.38 -7.18
CA LEU A 178 -9.10 2.51 -6.54
C LEU A 178 -8.91 2.85 -5.06
N ASP A 179 -9.62 3.87 -4.60
CA ASP A 179 -9.83 4.13 -3.19
C ASP A 179 -11.25 3.68 -2.83
N ASN A 180 -11.33 2.69 -1.95
CA ASN A 180 -12.59 2.06 -1.55
C ASN A 180 -13.48 3.01 -0.74
N GLY A 181 -12.92 4.08 -0.17
CA GLY A 181 -13.66 5.12 0.56
C GLY A 181 -13.99 4.78 2.02
N LEU A 182 -13.55 3.61 2.51
CA LEU A 182 -13.78 3.18 3.90
C LEU A 182 -12.96 3.96 4.94
N SER A 183 -11.87 4.63 4.53
CA SER A 183 -11.04 5.43 5.42
C SER A 183 -11.60 6.85 5.66
N GLY A 184 -12.66 7.25 4.94
CA GLY A 184 -13.34 8.54 5.08
C GLY A 184 -14.56 8.51 6.01
N GLN A 185 -15.36 9.59 6.04
CA GLN A 185 -16.60 9.65 6.84
C GLN A 185 -17.55 8.51 6.45
N VAL A 186 -17.96 7.72 7.45
CA VAL A 186 -18.63 6.41 7.31
C VAL A 186 -20.16 6.52 7.16
N ASP A 187 -20.69 7.72 6.94
CA ASP A 187 -22.13 7.95 6.86
C ASP A 187 -22.77 7.31 5.61
N THR A 188 -21.95 7.01 4.58
CA THR A 188 -22.37 6.35 3.35
C THR A 188 -21.25 5.48 2.76
N LEU A 189 -21.63 4.40 2.06
CA LEU A 189 -20.70 3.52 1.35
C LEU A 189 -20.34 4.02 -0.07
N LYS A 190 -20.85 5.19 -0.47
CA LYS A 190 -20.62 5.82 -1.78
C LYS A 190 -19.56 6.93 -1.72
N THR A 191 -18.46 6.68 -1.02
CA THR A 191 -17.34 7.65 -0.88
C THR A 191 -16.12 7.27 -1.73
N GLY A 192 -16.14 6.11 -2.37
CA GLY A 192 -15.02 5.57 -3.14
C GLY A 192 -14.68 6.40 -4.37
N LYS A 193 -13.46 6.24 -4.87
CA LYS A 193 -12.90 7.02 -5.97
C LYS A 193 -12.08 6.16 -6.92
N VAL A 194 -12.04 6.59 -8.18
CA VAL A 194 -11.07 6.13 -9.18
C VAL A 194 -10.02 7.22 -9.34
N LEU A 195 -8.76 6.86 -9.11
CA LEU A 195 -7.64 7.77 -9.00
C LEU A 195 -6.57 7.42 -10.02
N GLU A 196 -5.72 8.40 -10.31
CA GLU A 196 -4.58 8.23 -11.19
C GLU A 196 -3.31 8.74 -10.50
N TYR A 197 -2.28 7.90 -10.50
CA TYR A 197 -0.95 8.16 -9.91
C TYR A 197 0.14 7.93 -10.95
N SER A 198 1.33 8.51 -10.74
CA SER A 198 2.55 8.11 -11.46
C SER A 198 3.11 6.81 -10.89
N THR A 199 3.96 6.09 -11.62
CA THR A 199 4.71 4.94 -11.07
C THR A 199 5.68 5.28 -9.95
N SER A 200 6.00 6.56 -9.77
CA SER A 200 6.78 7.09 -8.64
C SER A 200 5.93 7.37 -7.38
N GLY A 201 4.59 7.28 -7.47
CA GLY A 201 3.68 7.48 -6.35
C GLY A 201 3.13 8.90 -6.23
N GLU A 202 3.30 9.74 -7.23
CA GLU A 202 2.72 11.09 -7.27
C GLU A 202 1.22 11.01 -7.63
N TYR A 203 0.36 11.61 -6.81
CA TYR A 203 -1.07 11.75 -7.14
C TYR A 203 -1.23 12.71 -8.31
N ILE A 204 -1.89 12.26 -9.38
CA ILE A 204 -2.09 13.07 -10.59
C ILE A 204 -3.49 13.69 -10.59
N ARG A 205 -4.54 12.88 -10.48
CA ARG A 205 -5.93 13.36 -10.47
C ARG A 205 -6.91 12.31 -9.97
N THR A 206 -8.13 12.77 -9.68
CA THR A 206 -9.30 11.92 -9.45
C THR A 206 -10.11 11.88 -10.74
N LEU A 207 -10.37 10.69 -11.27
CA LEU A 207 -11.18 10.49 -12.47
C LEU A 207 -12.67 10.45 -12.13
N PHE A 208 -13.02 9.68 -11.10
CA PHE A 208 -14.41 9.51 -10.67
C PHE A 208 -14.51 9.53 -9.16
N GLN A 209 -15.55 10.18 -8.65
CA GLN A 209 -15.92 10.24 -7.24
C GLN A 209 -17.26 9.53 -7.01
N GLU A 210 -17.64 9.34 -5.75
CA GLU A 210 -18.92 8.74 -5.36
C GLU A 210 -19.13 7.31 -5.89
N GLN A 211 -18.05 6.52 -5.89
CA GLN A 211 -18.09 5.12 -6.27
C GLN A 211 -18.57 4.28 -5.08
N TYR A 212 -19.42 3.29 -5.35
CA TYR A 212 -19.92 2.40 -4.32
C TYR A 212 -18.91 1.28 -4.07
N LEU A 213 -18.06 1.49 -3.05
CA LEU A 213 -17.01 0.55 -2.62
C LEU A 213 -16.25 -0.11 -3.79
N PRO A 214 -15.47 0.66 -4.58
CA PRO A 214 -14.74 0.12 -5.72
C PRO A 214 -13.61 -0.83 -5.26
N ASP A 215 -13.42 -1.95 -5.97
CA ASP A 215 -12.48 -3.00 -5.54
C ASP A 215 -11.50 -3.48 -6.62
N GLY A 216 -11.99 -4.00 -7.75
CA GLY A 216 -11.17 -4.51 -8.85
C GLY A 216 -11.04 -3.53 -10.01
N ILE A 217 -9.89 -3.53 -10.69
CA ILE A 217 -9.65 -2.71 -11.88
C ILE A 217 -8.81 -3.46 -12.93
N ALA A 218 -9.15 -3.30 -14.22
CA ALA A 218 -8.34 -3.81 -15.33
C ALA A 218 -8.26 -2.80 -16.48
N VAL A 219 -7.17 -2.87 -17.25
CA VAL A 219 -6.83 -1.90 -18.30
C VAL A 219 -6.65 -2.60 -19.65
N SER A 220 -7.34 -2.11 -20.68
CA SER A 220 -7.16 -2.52 -22.07
C SER A 220 -6.43 -1.42 -22.84
N ARG A 221 -5.11 -1.53 -22.92
CA ARG A 221 -4.24 -0.55 -23.61
C ARG A 221 -4.59 -0.41 -25.09
N SER A 222 -4.90 -1.52 -25.76
CA SER A 222 -5.24 -1.52 -27.19
C SER A 222 -6.56 -0.80 -27.51
N GLN A 223 -7.49 -0.75 -26.55
CA GLN A 223 -8.77 -0.05 -26.69
C GLN A 223 -8.76 1.34 -26.03
N GLY A 224 -7.70 1.70 -25.30
CA GLY A 224 -7.63 2.97 -24.56
C GLY A 224 -8.68 3.07 -23.45
N GLN A 225 -9.09 1.94 -22.88
CA GLN A 225 -10.21 1.84 -21.94
C GLN A 225 -9.80 1.07 -20.69
N PHE A 226 -10.38 1.42 -19.56
CA PHE A 226 -10.27 0.66 -18.32
C PHE A 226 -11.64 0.36 -17.75
N PHE A 227 -11.65 -0.60 -16.84
CA PHE A 227 -12.84 -1.21 -16.26
C PHE A 227 -12.65 -1.34 -14.77
N TRP A 228 -13.68 -1.10 -13.98
CA TRP A 228 -13.62 -1.29 -12.54
C TRP A 228 -14.93 -1.81 -11.97
N THR A 229 -14.84 -2.53 -10.86
CA THR A 229 -16.01 -3.03 -10.13
C THR A 229 -16.38 -2.07 -9.01
N CYS A 230 -17.68 -2.01 -8.72
CA CYS A 230 -18.24 -1.39 -7.53
C CYS A 230 -19.05 -2.47 -6.81
N MET A 231 -18.68 -2.77 -5.56
CA MET A 231 -19.23 -3.91 -4.83
C MET A 231 -20.72 -3.78 -4.51
N GLY A 232 -21.24 -2.56 -4.43
CA GLY A 232 -22.58 -2.35 -3.88
C GLY A 232 -22.61 -2.63 -2.38
N GLN A 233 -23.80 -2.95 -1.86
CA GLN A 233 -23.95 -3.41 -0.49
C GLN A 233 -23.62 -4.91 -0.44
N PRO A 234 -22.59 -5.34 0.32
CA PRO A 234 -22.23 -6.76 0.39
C PRO A 234 -23.42 -7.67 0.73
N GLY A 235 -23.66 -8.65 -0.14
CA GLY A 235 -24.78 -9.60 -0.04
C GLY A 235 -26.05 -9.16 -0.76
N ALA A 236 -26.16 -7.90 -1.17
CA ALA A 236 -27.25 -7.42 -2.02
C ALA A 236 -26.92 -7.59 -3.51
N MET A 237 -27.95 -7.80 -4.33
CA MET A 237 -27.81 -7.83 -5.78
C MET A 237 -27.80 -6.41 -6.33
N ASP A 238 -26.77 -5.62 -6.01
CA ASP A 238 -26.63 -4.23 -6.48
C ASP A 238 -25.21 -3.87 -6.94
N GLY A 239 -24.32 -4.86 -7.01
CA GLY A 239 -22.99 -4.72 -7.57
C GLY A 239 -23.00 -4.39 -9.06
N ALA A 240 -22.02 -3.59 -9.49
CA ALA A 240 -21.92 -3.09 -10.87
C ALA A 240 -20.49 -3.12 -11.40
N VAL A 241 -20.36 -3.14 -12.72
CA VAL A 241 -19.07 -2.98 -13.42
C VAL A 241 -19.16 -1.77 -14.32
N TRP A 242 -18.12 -0.94 -14.30
CA TRP A 242 -18.03 0.30 -15.05
C TRP A 242 -16.87 0.26 -16.03
N SER A 243 -16.93 1.13 -17.03
CA SER A 243 -15.86 1.33 -18.00
C SER A 243 -15.72 2.81 -18.36
N ALA A 244 -14.51 3.23 -18.72
CA ALA A 244 -14.22 4.59 -19.21
C ALA A 244 -12.92 4.62 -20.00
N ARG A 245 -12.72 5.66 -20.81
CA ARG A 245 -11.43 5.94 -21.45
C ARG A 245 -10.42 6.48 -20.45
N PHE A 246 -9.12 6.35 -20.72
CA PHE A 246 -8.05 6.83 -19.83
C PHE A 246 -8.11 8.33 -19.51
N ASP A 247 -8.70 9.15 -20.39
CA ASP A 247 -8.89 10.57 -20.14
C ASP A 247 -10.04 10.88 -19.15
N GLY A 248 -10.85 9.88 -18.79
CA GLY A 248 -12.05 9.98 -17.95
C GLY A 248 -13.35 10.14 -18.74
N SER A 249 -13.29 10.22 -20.07
CA SER A 249 -14.47 10.34 -20.94
C SER A 249 -15.14 8.99 -21.20
N GLY A 250 -16.37 9.02 -21.71
CA GLY A 250 -17.08 7.81 -22.14
C GLY A 250 -17.41 6.85 -20.99
N ARG A 251 -17.62 7.36 -19.77
CA ARG A 251 -18.06 6.54 -18.63
C ARG A 251 -19.37 5.83 -18.97
N LYS A 252 -19.36 4.50 -18.86
CA LYS A 252 -20.51 3.62 -19.09
C LYS A 252 -20.60 2.58 -17.99
N GLN A 253 -21.81 2.34 -17.48
CA GLN A 253 -22.09 1.15 -16.67
C GLN A 253 -22.12 -0.05 -17.62
N LEU A 254 -21.12 -0.92 -17.51
CA LEU A 254 -20.91 -2.06 -18.39
C LEU A 254 -21.80 -3.24 -18.00
N ILE A 255 -21.86 -3.54 -16.70
CA ILE A 255 -22.79 -4.51 -16.11
C ILE A 255 -23.65 -3.76 -15.12
N GLU A 256 -24.97 -3.84 -15.32
CA GLU A 256 -25.96 -3.12 -14.54
C GLU A 256 -26.09 -3.67 -13.11
N ALA A 257 -26.44 -2.79 -12.18
CA ALA A 257 -26.78 -3.18 -10.82
C ALA A 257 -28.01 -4.10 -10.84
N GLY A 258 -28.00 -5.17 -10.05
CA GLY A 258 -29.03 -6.23 -10.13
C GLY A 258 -28.56 -7.51 -10.83
N VAL A 259 -27.46 -7.45 -11.58
CA VAL A 259 -26.94 -8.62 -12.32
C VAL A 259 -25.91 -9.41 -11.51
N LEU A 260 -24.97 -8.73 -10.88
CA LEU A 260 -23.96 -9.31 -9.98
C LEU A 260 -24.30 -8.97 -8.53
N ASN A 261 -23.81 -9.78 -7.59
CA ASN A 261 -23.98 -9.52 -6.16
C ASN A 261 -22.89 -8.57 -5.65
N THR A 262 -21.69 -9.10 -5.42
CA THR A 262 -20.54 -8.34 -4.91
C THR A 262 -19.36 -8.57 -5.85
N PRO A 263 -19.29 -7.85 -6.99
CA PRO A 263 -18.20 -7.99 -7.92
C PRO A 263 -16.89 -7.52 -7.28
N LYS A 264 -15.89 -8.38 -7.36
CA LYS A 264 -14.55 -8.26 -6.75
C LYS A 264 -13.52 -7.95 -7.81
N GLN A 265 -12.43 -8.71 -7.86
CA GLN A 265 -11.31 -8.43 -8.73
C GLN A 265 -11.66 -8.90 -10.14
N ILE A 266 -11.02 -8.23 -11.09
CA ILE A 266 -11.38 -8.26 -12.50
C ILE A 266 -10.09 -8.37 -13.28
N THR A 267 -10.12 -9.14 -14.35
CA THR A 267 -9.04 -9.20 -15.33
C THR A 267 -9.61 -9.24 -16.73
N LEU A 268 -8.78 -9.07 -17.75
CA LEU A 268 -9.21 -9.15 -19.13
C LEU A 268 -8.25 -9.97 -19.97
N ASP A 269 -8.80 -10.61 -20.98
CA ASP A 269 -8.04 -11.25 -22.05
C ASP A 269 -7.95 -10.27 -23.23
N PRO A 270 -6.77 -9.71 -23.52
CA PRO A 270 -6.60 -8.78 -24.63
C PRO A 270 -6.67 -9.46 -26.01
N ARG A 271 -6.49 -10.80 -26.08
CA ARG A 271 -6.54 -11.58 -27.33
C ARG A 271 -7.98 -11.84 -27.74
N THR A 272 -8.80 -12.31 -26.81
CA THR A 272 -10.22 -12.62 -27.06
C THR A 272 -11.15 -11.44 -26.80
N LYS A 273 -10.64 -10.35 -26.23
CA LYS A 273 -11.41 -9.15 -25.84
C LYS A 273 -12.57 -9.51 -24.90
N LYS A 274 -12.26 -10.34 -23.91
CA LYS A 274 -13.20 -10.75 -22.86
C LYS A 274 -12.79 -10.18 -21.52
N LEU A 275 -13.77 -9.74 -20.75
CA LEU A 275 -13.62 -9.29 -19.37
C LEU A 275 -14.07 -10.40 -18.43
N TYR A 276 -13.34 -10.59 -17.33
CA TYR A 276 -13.61 -11.60 -16.32
C TYR A 276 -13.78 -10.93 -14.96
N VAL A 277 -14.83 -11.31 -14.23
CA VAL A 277 -15.21 -10.67 -12.97
C VAL A 277 -15.53 -11.73 -11.93
N ALA A 278 -14.87 -11.68 -10.77
CA ALA A 278 -15.22 -12.51 -9.64
C ALA A 278 -16.45 -11.92 -8.96
N ASP A 279 -17.43 -12.74 -8.62
CA ASP A 279 -18.60 -12.33 -7.85
C ASP A 279 -18.65 -13.13 -6.55
N ARG A 280 -18.36 -12.44 -5.44
CA ARG A 280 -18.08 -13.07 -4.15
C ARG A 280 -19.31 -13.82 -3.62
N GLU A 281 -20.38 -13.09 -3.32
CA GLU A 281 -21.67 -13.65 -2.93
C GLU A 281 -22.49 -14.14 -4.13
N GLY A 282 -22.08 -13.85 -5.36
CA GLY A 282 -22.61 -14.49 -6.56
C GLY A 282 -22.00 -15.86 -6.87
N LEU A 283 -21.12 -16.39 -6.01
CA LEU A 283 -20.61 -17.76 -6.03
C LEU A 283 -20.03 -18.17 -7.39
N GLY A 284 -19.22 -17.30 -7.99
CA GLY A 284 -18.63 -17.65 -9.28
C GLY A 284 -17.77 -16.59 -9.95
N ILE A 285 -17.34 -16.94 -11.16
CA ILE A 285 -16.65 -16.05 -12.09
C ILE A 285 -17.50 -15.89 -13.34
N TRP A 286 -17.63 -14.64 -13.76
CA TRP A 286 -18.40 -14.23 -14.92
C TRP A 286 -17.47 -13.75 -16.03
N ARG A 287 -17.85 -13.99 -17.28
CA ARG A 287 -17.15 -13.54 -18.49
C ARG A 287 -18.13 -12.76 -19.36
N CYS A 288 -17.69 -11.64 -19.93
CA CYS A 288 -18.45 -10.90 -20.94
C CYS A 288 -17.53 -10.29 -22.00
N ASP A 289 -18.11 -9.75 -23.08
CA ASP A 289 -17.40 -8.88 -24.02
C ASP A 289 -17.06 -7.53 -23.39
N LEU A 290 -16.05 -6.83 -23.94
CA LEU A 290 -15.65 -5.50 -23.46
C LEU A 290 -16.74 -4.42 -23.59
N ASP A 291 -17.85 -4.69 -24.27
CA ASP A 291 -19.02 -3.81 -24.35
C ASP A 291 -20.16 -4.18 -23.38
N GLY A 292 -20.00 -5.29 -22.64
CA GLY A 292 -20.95 -5.84 -21.67
C GLY A 292 -21.84 -6.96 -22.23
N GLY A 293 -21.74 -7.24 -23.53
CA GLY A 293 -22.51 -8.31 -24.19
C GLY A 293 -22.05 -9.71 -23.77
N ASN A 294 -22.90 -10.71 -24.06
CA ASN A 294 -22.61 -12.14 -23.87
C ASN A 294 -22.09 -12.47 -22.46
N LEU A 295 -22.72 -11.90 -21.44
CA LEU A 295 -22.41 -12.20 -20.05
C LEU A 295 -22.80 -13.65 -19.72
N GLU A 296 -21.82 -14.42 -19.28
CA GLU A 296 -22.00 -15.83 -18.92
C GLU A 296 -21.21 -16.15 -17.64
N GLN A 297 -21.71 -17.10 -16.85
CA GLN A 297 -20.98 -17.65 -15.73
C GLN A 297 -20.07 -18.77 -16.25
N ILE A 298 -18.78 -18.73 -15.92
CA ILE A 298 -17.78 -19.72 -16.38
C ILE A 298 -17.23 -20.61 -15.26
N ILE A 299 -17.38 -20.17 -14.01
CA ILE A 299 -17.10 -20.94 -12.79
C ILE A 299 -18.31 -20.77 -11.87
N CYS A 300 -18.88 -21.87 -11.41
CA CYS A 300 -19.92 -21.90 -10.38
C CYS A 300 -19.39 -22.65 -9.16
N THR A 301 -19.44 -22.01 -7.99
CA THR A 301 -18.88 -22.55 -6.75
C THR A 301 -19.94 -22.91 -5.72
N GLY A 302 -21.22 -22.69 -6.01
CA GLY A 302 -22.36 -23.02 -5.15
C GLY A 302 -23.68 -22.59 -5.74
N ASP A 303 -24.78 -22.99 -5.09
CA ASP A 303 -26.14 -22.65 -5.50
C ASP A 303 -26.60 -21.35 -4.85
N LYS A 304 -26.89 -20.32 -5.67
CA LYS A 304 -27.39 -19.03 -5.21
C LYS A 304 -28.75 -19.11 -4.52
N SER A 305 -29.54 -20.15 -4.72
CA SER A 305 -30.82 -20.34 -4.02
C SER A 305 -30.64 -20.99 -2.64
N ASN A 306 -29.45 -21.52 -2.35
CA ASN A 306 -29.12 -22.19 -1.10
C ASN A 306 -28.46 -21.21 -0.11
N ASN A 307 -29.10 -21.01 1.04
CA ASN A 307 -28.64 -20.10 2.08
C ASN A 307 -27.31 -20.53 2.73
N ASP A 308 -27.03 -21.84 2.81
CA ASP A 308 -25.78 -22.35 3.38
C ASP A 308 -24.61 -22.09 2.43
N ASP A 309 -24.81 -22.30 1.13
CA ASP A 309 -23.81 -22.00 0.09
C ASP A 309 -23.49 -20.50 0.03
N GLN A 310 -24.51 -19.63 0.16
CA GLN A 310 -24.30 -18.18 0.20
C GLN A 310 -23.44 -17.73 1.40
N LYS A 311 -23.54 -18.41 2.55
CA LYS A 311 -22.81 -18.08 3.78
C LYS A 311 -21.45 -18.75 3.88
N ASP A 312 -21.18 -19.75 3.05
CA ASP A 312 -19.92 -20.44 3.02
C ASP A 312 -18.84 -19.57 2.35
N ALA A 313 -18.06 -18.89 3.18
CA ALA A 313 -16.93 -18.07 2.73
C ALA A 313 -15.86 -18.88 1.97
N GLY A 314 -15.85 -20.21 2.09
CA GLY A 314 -15.04 -21.08 1.27
C GLY A 314 -15.46 -21.11 -0.20
N ARG A 315 -16.69 -20.73 -0.55
CA ARG A 315 -17.20 -20.70 -1.94
C ARG A 315 -16.98 -19.35 -2.63
N TRP A 316 -16.70 -18.31 -1.86
CA TRP A 316 -16.60 -16.93 -2.33
C TRP A 316 -15.36 -16.67 -3.18
N CYS A 317 -15.56 -16.40 -4.47
CA CYS A 317 -14.49 -16.03 -5.41
C CYS A 317 -14.07 -14.56 -5.20
N VAL A 318 -12.78 -14.26 -5.24
CA VAL A 318 -12.27 -12.88 -5.05
C VAL A 318 -11.31 -12.45 -6.15
N GLY A 319 -10.09 -12.96 -6.15
CA GLY A 319 -9.02 -12.64 -7.12
C GLY A 319 -9.13 -13.48 -8.38
N ILE A 320 -8.71 -12.93 -9.53
CA ILE A 320 -8.67 -13.64 -10.81
C ILE A 320 -7.41 -13.27 -11.58
N ALA A 321 -6.74 -14.28 -12.13
CA ALA A 321 -5.68 -14.08 -13.12
C ALA A 321 -5.84 -15.06 -14.30
N LEU A 322 -5.26 -14.71 -15.44
CA LEU A 322 -5.23 -15.54 -16.65
C LEU A 322 -3.78 -15.85 -17.04
N SER A 323 -3.54 -17.05 -17.53
CA SER A 323 -2.31 -17.42 -18.23
C SER A 323 -2.64 -17.88 -19.63
N HIS A 324 -2.20 -17.14 -20.64
CA HIS A 324 -2.38 -17.57 -22.02
C HIS A 324 -1.40 -18.66 -22.41
N ARG A 325 -0.22 -18.69 -21.77
CA ARG A 325 0.77 -19.73 -22.02
C ARG A 325 0.27 -21.10 -21.55
N LEU A 326 -0.42 -21.14 -20.40
CA LEU A 326 -0.99 -22.36 -19.84
C LEU A 326 -2.41 -22.63 -20.33
N GLY A 327 -3.09 -21.65 -20.91
CA GLY A 327 -4.51 -21.74 -21.28
C GLY A 327 -5.42 -21.85 -20.05
N LYS A 328 -5.01 -21.26 -18.92
CA LYS A 328 -5.67 -21.42 -17.61
C LYS A 328 -6.18 -20.11 -17.03
N ILE A 329 -7.29 -20.22 -16.30
CA ILE A 329 -7.78 -19.22 -15.35
C ILE A 329 -7.43 -19.66 -13.93
N PHE A 330 -7.03 -18.70 -13.09
CA PHE A 330 -6.75 -18.88 -11.68
C PHE A 330 -7.66 -17.99 -10.85
N TRP A 331 -8.10 -18.46 -9.69
CA TRP A 331 -8.88 -17.62 -8.76
C TRP A 331 -8.63 -17.98 -7.31
N THR A 332 -8.85 -17.01 -6.42
CA THR A 332 -8.84 -17.22 -4.98
C THR A 332 -10.25 -17.52 -4.48
N GLN A 333 -10.32 -18.39 -3.48
CA GLN A 333 -11.45 -18.47 -2.56
C GLN A 333 -10.94 -18.13 -1.17
N LYS A 334 -11.44 -17.02 -0.61
CA LYS A 334 -10.86 -16.40 0.58
C LYS A 334 -10.98 -17.27 1.83
N GLY A 335 -12.10 -17.97 2.02
CA GLY A 335 -12.44 -18.60 3.29
C GLY A 335 -12.92 -17.59 4.36
N PRO A 336 -13.22 -18.07 5.57
CA PRO A 336 -13.58 -17.20 6.69
C PRO A 336 -12.39 -16.31 7.08
N ALA A 337 -12.71 -15.10 7.55
CA ALA A 337 -11.68 -14.14 7.95
C ALA A 337 -10.75 -14.75 9.01
N LYS A 338 -9.44 -14.67 8.78
CA LYS A 338 -8.40 -15.23 9.68
C LYS A 338 -8.56 -16.73 9.96
N GLY A 339 -9.25 -17.45 9.06
CA GLY A 339 -9.70 -18.83 9.28
C GLY A 339 -8.81 -19.91 8.71
N TRP A 340 -7.71 -19.57 8.02
CA TRP A 340 -6.72 -20.51 7.45
C TRP A 340 -7.32 -21.55 6.50
N GLN A 341 -8.42 -21.20 5.84
CA GLN A 341 -9.14 -22.06 4.89
C GLN A 341 -9.18 -21.44 3.48
N GLY A 342 -8.34 -20.44 3.25
CA GLY A 342 -8.17 -19.83 1.94
C GLY A 342 -7.55 -20.82 0.95
N ARG A 343 -7.98 -20.71 -0.31
CA ARG A 343 -7.59 -21.61 -1.40
C ARG A 343 -7.34 -20.85 -2.68
N ILE A 344 -6.52 -21.42 -3.55
CA ILE A 344 -6.33 -21.00 -4.93
C ILE A 344 -6.67 -22.17 -5.84
N PHE A 345 -7.47 -21.91 -6.86
CA PHE A 345 -7.89 -22.90 -7.85
C PHE A 345 -7.40 -22.52 -9.24
N ASN A 346 -7.41 -23.50 -10.14
CA ASN A 346 -7.27 -23.28 -11.57
C ASN A 346 -8.21 -24.16 -12.39
N ALA A 347 -8.48 -23.74 -13.62
CA ALA A 347 -9.21 -24.49 -14.63
C ALA A 347 -8.80 -24.00 -16.04
N GLY A 348 -9.24 -24.67 -17.10
CA GLY A 348 -9.11 -24.14 -18.46
C GLY A 348 -9.85 -22.81 -18.63
N ILE A 349 -9.34 -21.90 -19.46
CA ILE A 349 -10.05 -20.64 -19.79
C ILE A 349 -11.41 -20.95 -20.43
N ASP A 350 -11.43 -21.93 -21.33
CA ASP A 350 -12.65 -22.44 -21.95
C ASP A 350 -13.19 -23.64 -21.19
N ILE A 351 -14.51 -23.72 -21.11
CA ILE A 351 -15.21 -24.85 -20.51
C ILE A 351 -15.04 -26.07 -21.43
N PRO A 352 -14.70 -27.26 -20.91
CA PRO A 352 -14.62 -28.47 -21.72
C PRO A 352 -15.91 -28.73 -22.51
N GLN A 353 -15.77 -29.27 -23.72
CA GLN A 353 -16.90 -29.50 -24.62
C GLN A 353 -17.96 -30.39 -23.94
N GLY A 354 -19.22 -29.93 -23.96
CA GLY A 354 -20.35 -30.64 -23.36
C GLY A 354 -20.51 -30.44 -21.84
N GLN A 355 -19.65 -29.64 -21.22
CA GLN A 355 -19.76 -29.24 -19.82
C GLN A 355 -20.27 -27.79 -19.69
N SER A 356 -20.63 -27.40 -18.47
CA SER A 356 -21.10 -26.07 -18.07
C SER A 356 -20.35 -25.63 -16.80
N ALA A 357 -20.54 -24.38 -16.38
CA ALA A 357 -19.82 -23.81 -15.24
C ALA A 357 -20.02 -24.56 -13.91
N ASP A 358 -21.15 -25.23 -13.74
CA ASP A 358 -21.56 -25.99 -12.56
C ASP A 358 -21.14 -27.46 -12.56
N ASN A 359 -20.82 -28.03 -13.73
CA ASN A 359 -20.45 -29.44 -13.86
C ASN A 359 -19.04 -29.67 -14.43
N ARG A 360 -18.30 -28.59 -14.73
CA ARG A 360 -16.98 -28.71 -15.32
C ARG A 360 -16.02 -29.47 -14.41
N THR A 361 -15.33 -30.47 -14.99
CA THR A 361 -14.53 -31.44 -14.23
C THR A 361 -13.05 -31.09 -14.16
N ASP A 362 -12.63 -30.02 -14.84
CA ASP A 362 -11.25 -29.60 -14.98
C ASP A 362 -10.78 -28.61 -13.89
N ILE A 363 -11.65 -28.31 -12.91
CA ILE A 363 -11.30 -27.47 -11.75
C ILE A 363 -10.35 -28.25 -10.83
N ALA A 364 -9.21 -27.65 -10.52
CA ALA A 364 -8.20 -28.19 -9.61
C ALA A 364 -7.86 -27.20 -8.49
N CYS A 365 -7.81 -27.68 -7.25
CA CYS A 365 -7.27 -26.94 -6.11
C CYS A 365 -5.74 -26.94 -6.19
N LEU A 366 -5.13 -25.77 -6.34
CA LEU A 366 -3.69 -25.59 -6.49
C LEU A 366 -3.00 -25.38 -5.13
N LEU A 367 -3.62 -24.59 -4.26
CA LEU A 367 -3.16 -24.33 -2.89
C LEU A 367 -4.35 -24.28 -1.94
N GLU A 368 -4.13 -24.72 -0.72
CA GLU A 368 -5.09 -24.70 0.38
C GLU A 368 -4.38 -24.36 1.69
N GLY A 369 -5.15 -24.02 2.73
CA GLY A 369 -4.59 -23.62 4.02
C GLY A 369 -3.98 -22.21 4.02
N LEU A 370 -4.41 -21.36 3.09
CA LEU A 370 -4.00 -19.95 3.03
C LEU A 370 -4.77 -19.14 4.08
N ALA A 371 -4.18 -18.04 4.56
CA ALA A 371 -4.78 -17.27 5.63
C ALA A 371 -6.03 -16.54 5.12
N GLU A 372 -5.87 -15.67 4.12
CA GLU A 372 -6.95 -14.91 3.49
C GLU A 372 -6.52 -14.37 2.10
N PRO A 373 -6.39 -15.22 1.07
CA PRO A 373 -5.92 -14.82 -0.25
C PRO A 373 -6.95 -13.92 -0.96
N VAL A 374 -6.48 -12.83 -1.57
CA VAL A 374 -7.33 -11.78 -2.14
C VAL A 374 -7.15 -11.68 -3.65
N ASP A 375 -6.22 -10.87 -4.13
CA ASP A 375 -6.02 -10.60 -5.55
C ASP A 375 -4.93 -11.49 -6.16
N LEU A 376 -4.98 -11.68 -7.48
CA LEU A 376 -4.05 -12.52 -8.23
C LEU A 376 -3.52 -11.79 -9.46
N ASP A 377 -2.27 -12.04 -9.79
CA ASP A 377 -1.75 -11.74 -11.12
C ASP A 377 -0.76 -12.84 -11.56
N PHE A 378 -0.63 -13.03 -12.87
CA PHE A 378 0.17 -14.11 -13.44
C PHE A 378 1.27 -13.58 -14.36
N TYR A 379 2.49 -14.07 -14.14
CA TYR A 379 3.63 -13.76 -14.97
C TYR A 379 3.97 -14.93 -15.91
N ASP A 380 3.48 -14.86 -17.14
CA ASP A 380 3.58 -15.93 -18.16
C ASP A 380 5.03 -16.33 -18.51
N GLU A 381 5.96 -15.36 -18.61
CA GLU A 381 7.36 -15.65 -18.95
C GLU A 381 8.04 -16.50 -17.88
N GLY A 382 7.76 -16.24 -16.60
CA GLY A 382 8.33 -16.94 -15.46
C GLY A 382 7.44 -18.04 -14.88
N LEU A 383 6.31 -18.37 -15.51
CA LEU A 383 5.31 -19.33 -15.02
C LEU A 383 5.02 -19.17 -13.52
N SER A 384 4.80 -17.92 -13.11
CA SER A 384 4.72 -17.55 -11.70
C SER A 384 3.39 -16.91 -11.39
N LEU A 385 2.65 -17.48 -10.45
CA LEU A 385 1.43 -16.92 -9.89
C LEU A 385 1.79 -16.08 -8.65
N TYR A 386 1.30 -14.84 -8.60
CA TYR A 386 1.47 -13.93 -7.47
C TYR A 386 0.11 -13.65 -6.83
N TRP A 387 0.08 -13.48 -5.52
CA TRP A 387 -1.13 -13.07 -4.81
C TRP A 387 -0.85 -12.25 -3.56
N THR A 388 -1.82 -11.44 -3.20
CA THR A 388 -1.92 -10.78 -1.90
C THR A 388 -2.70 -11.65 -0.94
N ASP A 389 -2.27 -11.69 0.32
CA ASP A 389 -3.00 -12.31 1.41
C ASP A 389 -3.19 -11.28 2.52
N ARG A 390 -4.43 -11.08 2.97
CA ARG A 390 -4.82 -10.07 3.98
C ARG A 390 -5.03 -10.66 5.38
N GLY A 391 -4.74 -11.94 5.58
CA GLY A 391 -4.98 -12.63 6.85
C GLY A 391 -4.00 -12.20 7.95
N GLU A 392 -4.06 -12.89 9.08
CA GLU A 392 -3.19 -12.57 10.21
C GLU A 392 -1.73 -12.99 10.01
N MET A 393 -0.84 -12.22 10.63
CA MET A 393 0.56 -12.59 10.77
C MET A 393 0.67 -13.94 11.53
N PRO A 394 1.63 -14.82 11.20
CA PRO A 394 2.80 -14.53 10.37
C PRO A 394 2.63 -14.78 8.87
N PHE A 395 1.55 -15.40 8.37
CA PHE A 395 1.47 -15.77 6.94
C PHE A 395 0.47 -14.94 6.11
N GLY A 396 -0.39 -14.15 6.74
CA GLY A 396 -1.17 -13.11 6.07
C GLY A 396 -0.52 -11.73 6.18
N ASN A 397 -1.15 -10.73 5.53
CA ASN A 397 -0.55 -9.43 5.24
C ASN A 397 0.76 -9.57 4.46
N THR A 398 0.70 -10.39 3.40
CA THR A 398 1.83 -10.83 2.60
C THR A 398 1.60 -10.64 1.09
N LEU A 399 2.72 -10.50 0.38
CA LEU A 399 2.81 -10.71 -1.07
C LEU A 399 3.49 -12.05 -1.27
N ASN A 400 2.89 -12.91 -2.07
CA ASN A 400 3.29 -14.30 -2.23
C ASN A 400 3.52 -14.65 -3.69
N ARG A 401 4.28 -15.72 -3.91
CA ARG A 401 4.57 -16.29 -5.22
C ARG A 401 4.59 -17.80 -5.20
N LEU A 402 4.02 -18.40 -6.25
CA LEU A 402 4.10 -19.82 -6.54
C LEU A 402 4.64 -20.03 -7.96
N LEU A 403 5.64 -20.90 -8.08
CA LEU A 403 6.17 -21.32 -9.38
C LEU A 403 5.38 -22.53 -9.90
N LEU A 404 5.05 -22.50 -11.19
CA LEU A 404 4.34 -23.56 -11.89
C LEU A 404 5.21 -24.17 -12.99
N ASP A 405 4.94 -25.42 -13.33
CA ASP A 405 5.47 -26.05 -14.55
C ASP A 405 4.64 -25.67 -15.79
N ASP A 406 5.06 -26.15 -16.97
CA ASP A 406 4.35 -25.90 -18.23
C ASP A 406 2.95 -26.54 -18.31
N THR A 407 2.55 -27.37 -17.33
CA THR A 407 1.18 -27.90 -17.18
C THR A 407 0.31 -27.04 -16.25
N GLY A 408 0.91 -26.04 -15.59
CA GLY A 408 0.28 -25.23 -14.57
C GLY A 408 0.16 -25.94 -13.22
N SER A 409 0.98 -26.96 -12.98
CA SER A 409 1.05 -27.66 -11.69
C SER A 409 2.10 -27.00 -10.79
N SER A 410 1.86 -27.02 -9.48
CA SER A 410 2.77 -26.44 -8.49
C SER A 410 4.10 -27.19 -8.48
N LEU A 411 5.21 -26.46 -8.67
CA LEU A 411 6.56 -27.02 -8.53
C LEU A 411 6.97 -27.23 -7.07
N GLY A 412 6.15 -26.79 -6.12
CA GLY A 412 6.45 -26.81 -4.69
C GLY A 412 7.57 -25.81 -4.32
N PHE A 413 7.64 -25.48 -3.03
CA PHE A 413 8.69 -24.64 -2.48
C PHE A 413 9.26 -25.32 -1.24
N ASN A 414 10.49 -25.82 -1.33
CA ASN A 414 11.09 -26.67 -0.27
C ASN A 414 11.93 -25.89 0.76
N ASN A 415 11.97 -24.56 0.69
CA ASN A 415 12.81 -23.76 1.59
C ASN A 415 12.22 -23.60 3.00
N THR A 416 10.93 -23.87 3.19
CA THR A 416 10.28 -23.82 4.52
C THR A 416 9.39 -25.05 4.70
N PRO A 417 9.52 -25.82 5.79
CA PRO A 417 8.70 -27.03 6.02
C PRO A 417 7.19 -26.77 6.09
N LEU A 418 6.78 -25.50 6.30
CA LEU A 418 5.40 -25.11 6.57
C LEU A 418 4.65 -24.55 5.35
N LEU A 419 5.35 -24.07 4.31
CA LEU A 419 4.72 -23.38 3.19
C LEU A 419 5.13 -24.01 1.86
N LYS A 420 4.15 -24.22 0.98
CA LYS A 420 4.35 -24.72 -0.40
C LYS A 420 4.65 -23.59 -1.41
N TYR A 421 4.87 -22.37 -0.92
CA TYR A 421 5.03 -21.16 -1.71
C TYR A 421 6.02 -20.19 -1.05
N GLN A 422 6.39 -19.14 -1.78
CA GLN A 422 7.32 -18.13 -1.31
C GLN A 422 6.59 -16.86 -0.86
N ILE A 423 6.93 -16.35 0.33
CA ILE A 423 6.54 -15.01 0.77
C ILE A 423 7.61 -14.01 0.30
N LEU A 424 7.23 -13.07 -0.55
CA LEU A 424 8.09 -12.03 -1.12
C LEU A 424 8.08 -10.73 -0.30
N GLY A 425 6.95 -10.42 0.34
CA GLY A 425 6.78 -9.24 1.18
C GLY A 425 5.87 -9.53 2.36
N ARG A 426 6.08 -8.83 3.47
CA ARG A 426 5.32 -8.97 4.73
C ARG A 426 5.02 -7.62 5.34
N LYS A 427 4.08 -7.55 6.28
CA LYS A 427 3.70 -6.30 6.98
C LYS A 427 3.09 -5.28 6.02
N PHE A 428 2.23 -5.75 5.12
CA PHE A 428 1.24 -4.89 4.49
C PHE A 428 0.11 -4.61 5.49
N HIS A 429 -0.72 -3.61 5.22
CA HIS A 429 -1.84 -3.24 6.08
C HIS A 429 -3.15 -3.55 5.35
N GLU A 430 -3.53 -4.84 5.37
CA GLU A 430 -4.64 -5.42 4.61
C GLU A 430 -4.40 -5.31 3.09
N ALA A 431 -3.40 -6.07 2.58
CA ALA A 431 -3.05 -6.09 1.16
C ALA A 431 -4.22 -6.60 0.30
N ILE A 432 -4.63 -5.80 -0.69
CA ILE A 432 -5.73 -6.13 -1.62
C ILE A 432 -5.18 -6.20 -3.04
N GLY A 433 -5.04 -5.08 -3.74
CA GLY A 433 -4.77 -5.09 -5.17
C GLY A 433 -3.32 -5.43 -5.52
N LEU A 434 -3.16 -6.10 -6.65
CA LEU A 434 -1.88 -6.55 -7.18
C LEU A 434 -1.83 -6.33 -8.69
N THR A 435 -0.71 -5.82 -9.20
CA THR A 435 -0.45 -5.85 -10.65
C THR A 435 1.03 -6.01 -10.97
N ILE A 436 1.33 -6.76 -12.03
CA ILE A 436 2.69 -7.06 -12.48
C ILE A 436 3.04 -6.20 -13.69
N ASP A 437 4.15 -5.47 -13.58
CA ASP A 437 4.80 -4.82 -14.71
C ASP A 437 5.76 -5.79 -15.37
N THR A 438 5.30 -6.43 -16.45
CA THR A 438 6.11 -7.40 -17.20
C THR A 438 7.27 -6.77 -17.95
N VAL A 439 7.23 -5.46 -18.23
CA VAL A 439 8.26 -4.73 -18.96
C VAL A 439 9.40 -4.37 -18.02
N ASN A 440 9.08 -3.73 -16.90
CA ASN A 440 10.08 -3.28 -15.93
C ASN A 440 10.38 -4.31 -14.84
N LYS A 441 9.74 -5.48 -14.86
CA LYS A 441 9.91 -6.59 -13.91
C LYS A 441 9.64 -6.16 -12.45
N HIS A 442 8.56 -5.41 -12.27
CA HIS A 442 8.09 -4.97 -10.96
C HIS A 442 6.73 -5.60 -10.60
N VAL A 443 6.46 -5.63 -9.31
CA VAL A 443 5.14 -5.93 -8.74
C VAL A 443 4.69 -4.71 -7.95
N TYR A 444 3.47 -4.26 -8.20
CA TYR A 444 2.82 -3.19 -7.45
C TYR A 444 1.73 -3.78 -6.55
N VAL A 445 1.66 -3.29 -5.32
CA VAL A 445 0.69 -3.74 -4.32
C VAL A 445 -0.02 -2.54 -3.71
N ALA A 446 -1.33 -2.63 -3.58
CA ALA A 446 -2.18 -1.65 -2.92
C ALA A 446 -2.81 -2.27 -1.65
N ASP A 447 -2.86 -1.49 -0.57
CA ASP A 447 -3.46 -1.94 0.69
C ASP A 447 -4.50 -0.97 1.27
N LEU A 448 -5.41 -1.51 2.08
CA LEU A 448 -6.48 -0.71 2.69
C LEU A 448 -5.96 0.26 3.76
N GLY A 449 -4.71 0.09 4.20
CA GLY A 449 -4.01 1.07 5.04
C GLY A 449 -3.58 2.34 4.29
N GLY A 450 -3.94 2.49 3.00
CA GLY A 450 -3.69 3.71 2.23
C GLY A 450 -2.28 3.78 1.66
N THR A 451 -1.64 2.63 1.43
CA THR A 451 -0.28 2.56 0.92
C THR A 451 -0.20 1.89 -0.46
N LEU A 452 0.62 2.47 -1.34
CA LEU A 452 1.06 1.83 -2.58
C LEU A 452 2.52 1.42 -2.46
N TYR A 453 2.82 0.20 -2.86
CA TYR A 453 4.17 -0.37 -2.83
C TYR A 453 4.61 -0.81 -4.22
N ARG A 454 5.93 -0.86 -4.41
CA ARG A 454 6.58 -1.53 -5.53
C ARG A 454 7.71 -2.41 -5.02
N CYS A 455 7.89 -3.59 -5.59
CA CYS A 455 9.11 -4.39 -5.44
C CYS A 455 9.48 -5.04 -6.77
N ASN A 456 10.66 -5.63 -6.84
CA ASN A 456 11.05 -6.49 -7.97
C ASN A 456 10.23 -7.80 -7.93
N LEU A 457 10.21 -8.55 -9.04
CA LEU A 457 9.52 -9.87 -9.13
C LEU A 457 9.97 -10.88 -8.06
N ASP A 458 11.16 -10.73 -7.50
CA ASP A 458 11.68 -11.59 -6.42
C ASP A 458 11.40 -11.04 -5.01
N GLY A 459 10.67 -9.92 -4.90
CA GLY A 459 10.36 -9.25 -3.63
C GLY A 459 11.45 -8.28 -3.15
N SER A 460 12.60 -8.20 -3.84
CA SER A 460 13.67 -7.27 -3.47
C SER A 460 13.31 -5.82 -3.76
N GLU A 461 14.09 -4.89 -3.19
CA GLU A 461 13.95 -3.44 -3.38
C GLU A 461 12.55 -2.88 -3.11
N ARG A 462 11.83 -3.51 -2.17
CA ARG A 462 10.50 -3.06 -1.79
C ARG A 462 10.52 -1.62 -1.30
N THR A 463 9.77 -0.78 -2.01
CA THR A 463 9.67 0.65 -1.81
C THR A 463 8.22 1.04 -1.62
N ARG A 464 7.96 1.91 -0.65
CA ARG A 464 6.67 2.57 -0.48
C ARG A 464 6.61 3.77 -1.42
N LEU A 465 5.71 3.75 -2.39
CA LEU A 465 5.54 4.80 -3.40
C LEU A 465 4.79 6.00 -2.82
N CYS A 466 3.65 5.73 -2.17
CA CYS A 466 2.87 6.76 -1.48
C CYS A 466 2.23 6.18 -0.22
N PHE A 467 1.79 7.08 0.67
CA PHE A 467 0.99 6.78 1.85
C PHE A 467 0.02 7.93 2.07
N ASP A 468 -1.26 7.62 2.24
CA ASP A 468 -2.32 8.58 2.54
C ASP A 468 -3.31 7.92 3.51
N GLU A 469 -3.26 8.33 4.78
CA GLU A 469 -4.11 7.80 5.85
C GLU A 469 -5.61 8.03 5.62
N SER A 470 -5.97 8.99 4.75
CA SER A 470 -7.38 9.29 4.42
C SER A 470 -7.98 8.35 3.38
N ARG A 471 -7.21 7.37 2.87
CA ARG A 471 -7.60 6.48 1.77
C ARG A 471 -7.46 5.02 2.16
N GLY A 472 -8.22 4.17 1.47
CA GLY A 472 -8.08 2.72 1.55
C GLY A 472 -7.95 2.15 0.15
N PHE A 473 -6.73 1.82 -0.26
CA PHE A 473 -6.49 1.40 -1.64
C PHE A 473 -6.85 -0.07 -1.86
N THR A 474 -7.53 -0.32 -2.98
CA THR A 474 -7.93 -1.66 -3.42
C THR A 474 -7.28 -1.98 -4.76
N GLY A 475 -8.00 -1.91 -5.87
CA GLY A 475 -7.51 -2.28 -7.18
C GLY A 475 -6.42 -1.34 -7.69
N ILE A 476 -5.45 -1.91 -8.40
CA ILE A 476 -4.35 -1.19 -9.05
C ILE A 476 -4.10 -1.76 -10.45
N ALA A 477 -3.90 -0.91 -11.44
CA ALA A 477 -3.56 -1.32 -12.81
C ALA A 477 -2.64 -0.30 -13.49
N LEU A 478 -1.73 -0.79 -14.36
CA LEU A 478 -0.78 0.05 -15.09
C LEU A 478 -1.31 0.47 -16.46
N LEU A 479 -1.23 1.76 -16.77
CA LEU A 479 -1.64 2.32 -18.07
C LEU A 479 -0.65 2.01 -19.19
#